data_AF-A0A1B6LEM8-F1
#
_entry.id   AF-A0A1B6LEM8-F1
#
_cell.length_a   1.000
_cell.length_b   1.000
_cell.length_c   1.000
_cell.angle_alpha   90.00
_cell.angle_beta   90.00
_cell.angle_gamma   90.00
#
_symmetry.space_group_name_H-M   'P 1'
#
loop_
_entity.id
_entity.type
_entity.pdbx_description
1 polymer ?
#
loop_
_entity_poly.entity_id
_entity_poly.type
_entity_poly.pdbx_seq_one_letter_code
_entity_poly.pdbx_strand_id
1 'polypeptide(L)'
;AISKPPVPVGQEAPTKTTATGIARNIPSGSQIYSFDYPLKNITGVAFKQAVVTCDGQSIVGLAADKGHRETVVVFNAKTGAPGPKIPLKVAGVKDVAFMVA
;
A
#
# COMPACT_ATOMS: atom_id res chain seq x y z
N ALA A 1 13.21 -3.43 -8.31
CA ALA A 1 13.13 -2.13 -7.64
C ALA A 1 11.74 -1.53 -7.89
N ILE A 2 11.08 -0.94 -6.90
CA ILE A 2 9.81 -0.23 -7.12
C ILE A 2 10.16 1.15 -7.65
N SER A 3 9.72 1.46 -8.88
CA SER A 3 10.01 2.73 -9.54
C SER A 3 9.12 3.84 -8.99
N LYS A 4 9.71 4.99 -8.65
CA LYS A 4 8.98 6.23 -8.32
C LYS A 4 8.92 7.12 -9.56
N PRO A 5 7.79 7.80 -9.84
CA PRO A 5 7.74 8.82 -10.88
C PRO A 5 8.77 9.94 -10.57
N PRO A 6 9.50 10.45 -11.57
CA PRO A 6 10.37 11.61 -11.39
C PRO A 6 9.54 12.84 -11.04
N VAL A 7 10.05 13.67 -10.12
CA VAL A 7 9.42 14.94 -9.72
C VAL A 7 9.99 16.06 -10.60
N PRO A 8 9.16 16.83 -11.33
CA PRO A 8 9.62 17.98 -12.10
C PRO A 8 10.32 19.02 -11.21
N VAL A 9 11.38 19.64 -11.72
CA VAL A 9 12.12 20.70 -11.01
C VAL A 9 11.18 21.87 -10.70
N GLY A 10 11.10 22.29 -9.44
CA GLY A 10 10.27 23.41 -8.98
C GLY A 10 8.83 23.04 -8.55
N GLN A 11 8.45 21.76 -8.57
CA GLN A 11 7.16 21.29 -8.06
C GLN A 11 7.34 20.41 -6.82
N GLU A 12 6.44 20.57 -5.84
CA GLU A 12 6.33 19.62 -4.74
C GLU A 12 5.77 18.29 -5.26
N ALA A 13 6.34 17.18 -4.77
CA ALA A 13 5.84 15.86 -5.12
C ALA A 13 4.39 15.71 -4.61
N PRO A 14 3.47 15.18 -5.43
CA PRO A 14 2.10 14.96 -4.98
C PRO A 14 2.09 14.03 -3.77
N THR A 15 1.27 14.33 -2.76
CA THR A 15 1.22 13.57 -1.49
C THR A 15 0.70 12.14 -1.64
N LYS A 16 0.03 11.85 -2.76
CA LYS A 16 -0.46 10.53 -3.16
C LYS A 16 -0.03 10.23 -4.59
N THR A 17 0.17 8.95 -4.86
CA THR A 17 0.40 8.44 -6.21
C THR A 17 -0.38 7.13 -6.39
N THR A 18 -0.43 6.61 -7.60
CA THR A 18 -1.08 5.33 -7.92
C THR A 18 -0.01 4.28 -8.16
N ALA A 19 -0.13 3.13 -7.51
CA ALA A 19 0.65 1.94 -7.84
C ALA A 19 -0.20 0.92 -8.58
N THR A 20 0.45 0.19 -9.49
CA THR A 20 -0.16 -0.91 -10.24
C THR A 20 0.42 -2.23 -9.76
N GLY A 21 -0.43 -3.10 -9.22
CA GLY A 21 -0.12 -4.50 -8.97
C GLY A 21 -0.34 -5.32 -10.23
N ILE A 22 0.60 -6.19 -10.59
CA ILE A 22 0.51 -7.07 -11.76
C ILE A 22 0.76 -8.50 -11.33
N ALA A 23 -0.27 -9.35 -11.41
CA ALA A 23 -0.14 -10.78 -11.16
C ALA A 23 0.27 -11.48 -12.46
N ARG A 24 1.28 -12.36 -12.36
CA ARG A 24 1.83 -13.12 -13.49
C ARG A 24 1.93 -14.60 -13.15
N ASN A 25 1.72 -15.43 -14.14
CA ASN A 25 1.93 -16.86 -14.02
C ASN A 25 3.44 -17.18 -14.05
N ILE A 26 3.87 -18.17 -13.27
CA ILE A 26 5.22 -18.70 -13.29
C ILE A 26 5.15 -20.15 -13.80
N PRO A 27 5.94 -20.55 -14.80
CA PRO A 27 7.08 -19.83 -15.37
C PRO A 27 6.75 -18.94 -16.58
N SER A 28 5.54 -19.02 -17.15
CA SER A 28 5.23 -18.40 -18.45
C SER A 28 5.37 -16.87 -18.49
N GLY A 29 5.33 -16.20 -17.34
CA GLY A 29 5.39 -14.74 -17.23
C GLY A 29 4.13 -14.02 -17.72
N SER A 30 3.13 -14.76 -18.20
CA SER A 30 1.88 -14.21 -18.72
C SER A 30 1.11 -13.48 -17.64
N GLN A 31 0.65 -12.26 -17.93
CA GLN A 31 -0.18 -11.48 -17.02
C GLN A 31 -1.55 -12.15 -16.84
N ILE A 32 -1.94 -12.34 -15.59
CA ILE A 32 -3.25 -12.88 -15.21
C ILE A 32 -4.24 -11.73 -15.02
N TYR A 33 -3.85 -10.75 -14.21
CA TYR A 33 -4.62 -9.53 -13.97
C TYR A 33 -3.72 -8.39 -13.49
N SER A 34 -4.25 -7.17 -13.52
CA SER A 34 -3.64 -5.98 -12.93
C SER A 34 -4.68 -5.15 -12.19
N PHE A 35 -4.25 -4.43 -11.16
CA PHE A 35 -5.12 -3.56 -10.38
C PHE A 35 -4.33 -2.35 -9.88
N ASP A 36 -5.03 -1.22 -9.78
CA ASP A 36 -4.46 0.02 -9.28
C ASP A 36 -4.90 0.29 -7.84
N TYR A 37 -4.00 0.85 -7.04
CA TYR A 37 -4.31 1.27 -5.68
C TYR A 37 -3.52 2.51 -5.27
N PRO A 38 -4.08 3.36 -4.40
CA PRO A 38 -3.42 4.60 -4.02
C PRO A 38 -2.31 4.33 -3.00
N LEU A 39 -1.15 4.96 -3.19
CA LEU A 39 -0.02 4.98 -2.26
C LEU A 39 0.22 6.38 -1.74
N LYS A 40 0.74 6.45 -0.51
CA LYS A 40 1.28 7.70 0.02
C LYS A 40 2.65 7.92 -0.60
N ASN A 41 2.89 9.11 -1.12
CA ASN A 41 4.18 9.47 -1.68
C ASN A 41 4.90 10.42 -0.73
N ILE A 42 5.85 9.86 0.02
CA ILE A 42 6.69 10.61 0.95
C ILE A 42 8.07 10.76 0.30
N THR A 43 8.51 12.00 0.14
CA THR A 43 9.84 12.34 -0.40
C THR A 43 10.92 11.65 0.43
N GLY A 44 11.89 11.03 -0.24
CA GLY A 44 12.99 10.29 0.42
C GLY A 44 12.63 8.91 0.99
N VAL A 45 11.35 8.53 1.08
CA VAL A 45 10.94 7.21 1.62
C VAL A 45 10.62 6.23 0.52
N ALA A 46 11.33 5.11 0.44
CA ALA A 46 11.05 4.05 -0.54
C ALA A 46 9.67 3.41 -0.32
N PHE A 47 9.00 3.01 -1.40
CA PHE A 47 7.76 2.25 -1.30
C PHE A 47 8.02 0.88 -0.65
N LYS A 48 7.06 0.44 0.15
CA LYS A 48 7.10 -0.88 0.78
C LYS A 48 6.59 -1.94 -0.20
N GLN A 49 7.19 -3.12 -0.13
CA GLN A 49 6.75 -4.28 -0.90
C GLN A 49 5.39 -4.77 -0.38
N ALA A 50 4.53 -5.20 -1.31
CA ALA A 50 3.38 -6.01 -0.95
C ALA A 50 3.84 -7.47 -0.74
N VAL A 51 3.18 -8.17 0.16
CA VAL A 51 3.48 -9.56 0.54
C VAL A 51 2.28 -10.45 0.32
N VAL A 52 2.50 -11.72 -0.03
CA VAL A 52 1.44 -12.72 -0.10
C VAL A 52 1.30 -13.38 1.27
N THR A 53 0.06 -13.60 1.74
CA THR A 53 -0.20 -14.31 2.99
C THR A 53 0.23 -15.77 2.89
N CYS A 54 0.48 -16.42 4.03
CA CYS A 54 0.96 -17.81 4.07
C CYS A 54 -0.02 -18.82 3.47
N ASP A 55 -1.32 -18.51 3.48
CA ASP A 55 -2.37 -19.31 2.84
C ASP A 55 -2.49 -19.08 1.33
N GLY A 56 -1.74 -18.12 0.77
CA GLY A 56 -1.77 -17.77 -0.64
C GLY A 56 -3.06 -17.08 -1.12
N GLN A 57 -3.96 -16.72 -0.21
CA GLN A 57 -5.30 -16.22 -0.57
C GLN A 57 -5.37 -14.71 -0.67
N SER A 58 -4.41 -14.00 -0.05
CA SER A 58 -4.38 -12.54 0.02
C SER A 58 -3.02 -11.95 -0.32
N ILE A 59 -3.07 -10.73 -0.87
CA ILE A 59 -1.90 -9.86 -1.04
C ILE A 59 -2.08 -8.68 -0.08
N VAL A 60 -1.08 -8.41 0.74
CA VAL A 60 -1.12 -7.36 1.76
C VAL A 60 -0.11 -6.28 1.41
N GLY A 61 -0.56 -5.03 1.37
CA GLY A 61 0.29 -3.88 1.07
C GLY A 61 -0.14 -2.65 1.86
N LEU A 62 0.70 -1.61 1.83
CA LEU A 62 0.30 -0.30 2.32
C LEU A 62 -0.50 0.43 1.24
N ALA A 63 -1.49 1.23 1.65
CA ALA A 63 -2.20 2.14 0.78
C ALA A 63 -2.39 3.50 1.47
N ALA A 64 -2.56 4.55 0.67
CA ALA A 64 -3.06 5.82 1.18
C ALA A 64 -4.55 5.71 1.48
N ASP A 65 -4.95 6.20 2.66
CA ASP A 65 -6.36 6.23 3.06
C ASP A 65 -6.90 7.66 3.19
N LYS A 66 -8.09 7.81 3.79
CA LYS A 66 -8.64 9.11 4.17
C LYS A 66 -7.79 9.74 5.29
N GLY A 67 -7.60 11.07 5.20
CA GLY A 67 -6.60 11.77 6.01
C GLY A 67 -5.17 11.41 5.58
N HIS A 68 -4.15 12.07 6.13
CA HIS A 68 -2.75 11.83 5.75
C HIS A 68 -2.17 10.51 6.31
N ARG A 69 -3.02 9.51 6.55
CA ARG A 69 -2.66 8.22 7.16
C ARG A 69 -2.47 7.13 6.11
N GLU A 70 -1.53 6.24 6.40
CA GLU A 70 -1.40 4.98 5.69
C GLU A 70 -2.29 3.92 6.35
N THR A 71 -2.76 2.98 5.55
CA THR A 71 -3.55 1.84 5.98
C THR A 71 -2.96 0.58 5.37
N VAL A 72 -3.09 -0.55 6.06
CA VAL A 72 -2.81 -1.84 5.45
C VAL A 72 -4.07 -2.24 4.67
N VAL A 73 -3.91 -2.57 3.40
CA VAL A 73 -5.00 -3.06 2.55
C VAL A 73 -4.75 -4.52 2.20
N VAL A 74 -5.81 -5.32 2.27
CA VAL A 74 -5.80 -6.73 1.92
C VAL A 74 -6.48 -6.88 0.56
N PHE A 75 -5.78 -7.35 -0.44
CA PHE A 75 -6.31 -7.65 -1.77
C PHE A 75 -6.55 -9.15 -1.93
N ASN A 76 -7.58 -9.53 -2.67
CA ASN A 76 -7.77 -10.91 -3.07
C ASN A 76 -6.64 -11.35 -4.04
N ALA A 77 -5.94 -12.45 -3.75
CA ALA A 77 -4.78 -12.90 -4.54
C ALA A 77 -5.14 -13.53 -5.90
N LYS A 78 -6.43 -13.81 -6.16
CA LYS A 78 -6.90 -14.36 -7.44
C LYS A 78 -7.45 -13.28 -8.38
N THR A 79 -7.94 -12.18 -7.83
CA THR A 79 -8.65 -11.14 -8.61
C THR A 79 -8.05 -9.75 -8.49
N GLY A 80 -7.19 -9.50 -7.51
CA GLY A 80 -6.69 -8.15 -7.20
C GLY A 80 -7.73 -7.22 -6.58
N ALA A 81 -8.94 -7.72 -6.29
CA ALA A 81 -10.01 -6.91 -5.73
C ALA A 81 -9.61 -6.40 -4.33
N PRO A 82 -9.82 -5.10 -4.02
CA PRO A 82 -9.54 -4.55 -2.70
C PRO A 82 -10.54 -5.11 -1.68
N GLY A 83 -10.01 -5.64 -0.60
CA GLY A 83 -10.75 -6.13 0.55
C GLY A 83 -10.64 -5.18 1.75
N PRO A 84 -10.62 -5.72 2.97
CA PRO A 84 -10.56 -4.92 4.19
C PRO A 84 -9.34 -4.00 4.25
N LYS A 85 -9.54 -2.84 4.87
CA LYS A 85 -8.50 -1.90 5.26
C LYS A 85 -8.31 -1.97 6.77
N ILE A 86 -7.06 -2.08 7.20
CA ILE A 86 -6.65 -2.13 8.60
C ILE A 86 -5.89 -0.84 8.90
N PRO A 87 -6.53 0.13 9.60
CA PRO A 87 -5.90 1.41 9.91
C PRO A 87 -4.65 1.22 10.75
N LEU A 88 -3.55 1.87 10.36
CA LEU A 88 -2.37 1.96 11.21
C LEU A 88 -2.63 3.01 12.29
N LYS A 89 -2.75 2.57 13.54
CA LYS A 89 -2.90 3.46 14.69
C LYS A 89 -1.52 3.95 15.13
N VAL A 90 -1.32 5.26 15.12
CA VAL A 90 -0.21 5.90 15.83
C VAL A 90 -0.74 6.32 17.19
N ALA A 91 -0.09 5.85 18.26
CA ALA A 91 -0.45 6.27 19.62
C ALA A 91 -0.22 7.78 19.77
N GLY A 92 -1.20 8.48 20.31
CA GLY A 92 -1.11 9.90 20.63
C GLY A 92 -1.18 10.13 22.13
N VAL A 93 -0.90 11.37 22.56
CA VAL A 93 -0.95 11.76 23.98
C VAL A 93 -2.30 11.43 24.63
N LYS A 94 -3.41 11.54 23.89
CA LYS A 94 -4.74 11.17 24.38
C LYS A 94 -4.90 9.68 24.73
N ASP A 95 -4.09 8.80 24.15
CA ASP A 95 -4.14 7.36 24.44
C ASP A 95 -3.56 7.07 25.84
N VAL A 96 -2.78 7.99 26.42
CA VAL A 96 -2.24 7.88 27.79
C VAL A 96 -3.35 7.86 28.85
N ALA A 97 -4.46 8.56 28.61
CA ALA A 97 -5.59 8.58 29.53
C ALA A 97 -6.28 7.21 29.70
N PHE A 98 -6.01 6.26 28.81
CA PHE A 98 -6.53 4.89 28.85
C PHE A 98 -5.52 3.88 29.38
N MET A 99 -4.33 4.32 29.81
CA MET A 99 -3.41 3.46 30.55
C MET A 99 -3.98 3.18 31.94
N VAL A 100 -4.19 1.90 32.24
CA VAL A 100 -4.48 1.42 33.59
C VAL A 100 -3.18 0.89 34.16
N ALA A 101 -2.85 1.30 35.39
CA ALA A 101 -1.68 0.84 36.14
C ALA A 101 -1.96 -0.51 36.82
#